data_AF-A0A932JT02-F1
#
_entry.id   AF-A0A932JT02-F1
#
_cell.length_a   1.000
_cell.length_b   1.000
_cell.length_c   1.000
_cell.angle_alpha   90.00
_cell.angle_beta   90.00
_cell.angle_gamma   90.00
#
_symmetry.space_group_name_H-M   'P 1'
#
loop_
_entity.id
_entity.type
_entity.pdbx_description
1 polymer ?
#
loop_
_entity_poly.entity_id
_entity_poly.type
_entity_poly.pdbx_seq_one_letter_code
_entity_poly.pdbx_strand_id
1 'polypeptide(L)'
;MELRQAPLGRMGLYSALFGAPLVFLLSDFFPYSYPKFGLLAGGALLLWAGTWVAPNGAALTPIRTALDLPLAALAAVWIASAQVGLEPAYAWLGHPETLTGVLTLGVGILLYHAGAALPAGERRLPAVVAACAGVALSLHAFLQAAGIDPLPQPAGGLPLGRVIAASGQPVLLGAQLAVAVPLAWTLRRESEGLRRSLWTAALLALGAALLLSKSRGSILGAAAGLSAAWLTAAEAVSPRRRAWALTLVLAGALVAGAAAALRPSAASDAGRVMVWRLAAQAVRRQPLLGAGPEGVRAAALRDRDDDALAVLGASFVPRDAHDDLLHAAATTGLLGLAAYLWLLAALAKALAKARDPAAVGAVTALLIHAKFNAAPPAAWAAAALVSGAAFSHDRSRPWPAAKAAGTVLAVLCFAATAWTWRVDRLHRAATLAASKGDIPRALALFETGARAAAWDQPLRESYAAFLARALPRAPGPAQRTAMIELVARLGRETSAWHPADASGAQMLALAGFLRARTGDRSGLDEAWAAAQEGRRLDHAHLPLLQLGAALARERGDAAAAVEWAGEAARIRALSTP
;
A
#
# COMPACT_ATOMS: atom_id res chain seq x y z
N MET A 1 15.47 -39.19 1.23
CA MET A 1 14.99 -39.14 -0.17
C MET A 1 13.46 -39.08 -0.16
N GLU A 2 12.87 -38.01 0.40
CA GLU A 2 11.41 -37.82 0.56
C GLU A 2 11.00 -36.37 0.19
N LEU A 3 11.42 -35.89 -0.99
CA LEU A 3 11.27 -34.50 -1.42
C LEU A 3 10.06 -34.23 -2.34
N ARG A 4 9.00 -35.06 -2.29
CA ARG A 4 7.92 -35.06 -3.31
C ARG A 4 6.51 -34.68 -2.82
N GLN A 5 6.36 -34.01 -1.68
CA GLN A 5 5.01 -33.73 -1.17
C GLN A 5 4.73 -32.22 -1.18
N ALA A 6 3.79 -31.82 -2.07
CA ALA A 6 3.25 -30.49 -2.34
C ALA A 6 4.14 -29.44 -3.09
N PRO A 7 4.53 -29.69 -4.37
CA PRO A 7 5.25 -28.70 -5.18
C PRO A 7 4.49 -27.36 -5.30
N LEU A 8 3.16 -27.40 -5.43
CA LEU A 8 2.33 -26.20 -5.54
C LEU A 8 2.36 -25.34 -4.26
N GLY A 9 2.31 -25.95 -3.08
CA GLY A 9 2.35 -25.23 -1.80
C GLY A 9 3.67 -24.47 -1.63
N ARG A 10 4.80 -25.12 -1.95
CA ARG A 10 6.12 -24.48 -1.92
C ARG A 10 6.25 -23.37 -2.97
N MET A 11 5.77 -23.59 -4.20
CA MET A 11 5.74 -22.53 -5.22
C MET A 11 4.93 -21.32 -4.75
N GLY A 12 3.79 -21.55 -4.09
CA GLY A 12 2.98 -20.48 -3.51
C GLY A 12 3.72 -19.70 -2.41
N LEU A 13 4.42 -20.40 -1.50
CA LEU A 13 5.28 -19.77 -0.49
C LEU A 13 6.39 -18.93 -1.11
N TYR A 14 7.12 -19.48 -2.09
CA TYR A 14 8.21 -18.75 -2.76
C TYR A 14 7.68 -17.54 -3.52
N SER A 15 6.54 -17.66 -4.21
CA SER A 15 5.88 -16.53 -4.89
C SER A 15 5.55 -15.41 -3.90
N ALA A 16 4.89 -15.74 -2.79
CA ALA A 16 4.43 -14.74 -1.83
C ALA A 16 5.56 -14.12 -0.98
N LEU A 17 6.53 -14.93 -0.53
CA LEU A 17 7.53 -14.50 0.45
C LEU A 17 8.89 -14.15 -0.15
N PHE A 18 9.22 -14.61 -1.36
CA PHE A 18 10.48 -14.28 -2.03
C PHE A 18 10.25 -13.47 -3.30
N GLY A 19 9.33 -13.90 -4.15
CA GLY A 19 8.97 -13.22 -5.39
C GLY A 19 8.39 -11.83 -5.14
N ALA A 20 7.32 -11.72 -4.35
CA ALA A 20 6.63 -10.45 -4.13
C ALA A 20 7.52 -9.34 -3.52
N PRO A 21 8.38 -9.59 -2.52
CA PRO A 21 9.34 -8.59 -2.06
C PRO A 21 10.29 -8.07 -3.16
N LEU A 22 10.74 -8.93 -4.06
CA LEU A 22 11.82 -8.66 -5.00
C LEU A 22 11.35 -8.21 -6.39
N VAL A 23 10.10 -8.50 -6.77
CA VAL A 23 9.58 -8.15 -8.08
C VAL A 23 9.30 -6.65 -8.19
N PHE A 24 9.66 -6.09 -9.32
CA PHE A 24 9.20 -4.79 -9.83
C PHE A 24 9.28 -4.91 -11.37
N LEU A 25 8.40 -4.22 -12.09
CA LEU A 25 8.38 -4.31 -13.55
C LEU A 25 8.28 -2.92 -14.18
N LEU A 26 9.32 -2.52 -14.91
CA LEU A 26 9.35 -1.23 -15.61
C LEU A 26 8.37 -1.15 -16.79
N SER A 27 7.81 -2.30 -17.21
CA SER A 27 6.75 -2.40 -18.20
C SER A 27 5.39 -1.92 -17.71
N ASP A 28 5.28 -1.65 -16.41
CA ASP A 28 4.04 -1.33 -15.71
C ASP A 28 4.00 0.16 -15.35
N PHE A 29 2.82 0.72 -15.10
CA PHE A 29 2.66 2.13 -14.77
C PHE A 29 3.00 2.36 -13.28
N PHE A 30 2.52 1.48 -12.40
CA PHE A 30 2.95 1.37 -11.00
C PHE A 30 3.92 0.19 -10.81
N PRO A 31 5.23 0.37 -11.09
CA PRO A 31 6.20 -0.72 -11.21
C PRO A 31 6.41 -1.53 -9.92
N TYR A 32 6.12 -0.94 -8.75
CA TYR A 32 6.33 -1.55 -7.44
C TYR A 32 5.07 -2.11 -6.79
N SER A 33 3.89 -1.86 -7.35
CA SER A 33 2.63 -2.15 -6.66
C SER A 33 1.99 -3.43 -7.18
N TYR A 34 1.43 -3.39 -8.39
CA TYR A 34 0.69 -4.50 -8.95
C TYR A 34 1.51 -5.77 -9.17
N PRO A 35 2.78 -5.74 -9.61
CA PRO A 35 3.59 -6.95 -9.71
C PRO A 35 3.74 -7.68 -8.37
N LYS A 36 4.00 -6.92 -7.30
CA LYS A 36 4.16 -7.48 -5.95
C LYS A 36 2.86 -8.10 -5.49
N PHE A 37 1.75 -7.36 -5.64
CA PHE A 37 0.45 -7.84 -5.22
C PHE A 37 -0.06 -9.02 -6.05
N GLY A 38 0.25 -9.05 -7.35
CA GLY A 38 -0.01 -10.19 -8.23
C GLY A 38 0.69 -11.46 -7.76
N LEU A 39 1.95 -11.37 -7.32
CA LEU A 39 2.68 -12.50 -6.76
C LEU A 39 2.17 -12.92 -5.37
N LEU A 40 1.66 -11.99 -4.56
CA LEU A 40 1.00 -12.30 -3.29
C LEU A 40 -0.32 -13.05 -3.52
N ALA A 41 -1.21 -12.52 -4.37
CA ALA A 41 -2.49 -13.14 -4.69
C ALA A 41 -2.30 -14.49 -5.43
N GLY A 42 -1.36 -14.55 -6.38
CA GLY A 42 -0.99 -15.79 -7.06
C GLY A 42 -0.36 -16.81 -6.11
N GLY A 43 0.47 -16.37 -5.16
CA GLY A 43 1.02 -17.22 -4.11
C GLY A 43 -0.08 -17.79 -3.21
N ALA A 44 -1.05 -16.96 -2.80
CA ALA A 44 -2.23 -17.41 -2.07
C ALA A 44 -3.04 -18.44 -2.88
N LEU A 45 -3.30 -18.19 -4.17
CA LEU A 45 -4.00 -19.14 -5.03
C LEU A 45 -3.27 -20.48 -5.13
N LEU A 46 -1.95 -20.49 -5.33
CA LEU A 46 -1.15 -21.71 -5.40
C LEU A 46 -1.14 -22.48 -4.07
N LEU A 47 -1.08 -21.78 -2.95
CA LEU A 47 -1.20 -22.38 -1.61
C LEU A 47 -2.57 -23.06 -1.45
N TRP A 48 -3.66 -22.37 -1.77
CA TRP A 48 -5.00 -22.93 -1.65
C TRP A 48 -5.28 -24.05 -2.65
N ALA A 49 -4.76 -23.96 -3.88
CA ALA A 49 -4.77 -25.06 -4.84
C ALA A 49 -3.98 -26.28 -4.31
N GLY A 50 -2.88 -26.04 -3.60
CA GLY A 50 -2.08 -27.07 -2.92
C GLY A 50 -2.86 -27.88 -1.88
N THR A 51 -3.95 -27.34 -1.31
CA THR A 51 -4.84 -28.10 -0.42
C THR A 51 -5.56 -29.24 -1.16
N TRP A 52 -5.75 -29.13 -2.48
CA TRP A 52 -6.45 -30.13 -3.31
C TRP A 52 -5.55 -31.21 -3.88
N VAL A 53 -4.24 -30.97 -4.01
CA VAL A 53 -3.34 -31.76 -4.88
C VAL A 53 -2.27 -32.51 -4.07
N ALA A 54 -2.62 -33.21 -3.01
CA ALA A 54 -1.66 -34.14 -2.37
C ALA A 54 -2.23 -35.56 -2.26
N PRO A 55 -1.69 -36.52 -3.03
CA PRO A 55 -1.94 -37.93 -2.76
C PRO A 55 -1.27 -38.29 -1.44
N ASN A 56 -2.01 -38.92 -0.53
CA ASN A 56 -1.50 -39.56 0.71
C ASN A 56 -1.42 -38.68 1.99
N GLY A 57 -2.34 -37.74 2.21
CA GLY A 57 -2.48 -37.09 3.52
C GLY A 57 -1.46 -35.98 3.84
N ALA A 58 -0.55 -35.69 2.91
CA ALA A 58 0.38 -34.57 2.97
C ALA A 58 -0.18 -33.24 2.41
N ALA A 59 -1.50 -33.18 2.21
CA ALA A 59 -2.18 -31.98 1.73
C ALA A 59 -2.15 -30.90 2.81
N LEU A 60 -2.02 -29.64 2.37
CA LEU A 60 -2.37 -28.50 3.21
C LEU A 60 -3.80 -28.71 3.72
N THR A 61 -3.95 -28.85 5.03
CA THR A 61 -5.24 -29.15 5.65
C THR A 61 -5.68 -27.91 6.41
N PRO A 62 -6.69 -27.16 5.93
CA PRO A 62 -7.20 -26.02 6.66
C PRO A 62 -7.66 -26.45 8.05
N ILE A 63 -7.25 -25.68 9.06
CA ILE A 63 -7.59 -25.89 10.46
C ILE A 63 -8.21 -24.63 11.05
N ARG A 64 -9.00 -24.80 12.10
CA ARG A 64 -9.48 -23.66 12.89
C ARG A 64 -8.38 -23.10 13.79
N THR A 65 -8.37 -21.78 13.94
CA THR A 65 -7.41 -21.05 14.77
C THR A 65 -8.14 -20.16 15.78
N ALA A 66 -7.39 -19.66 16.76
CA ALA A 66 -7.94 -18.69 17.71
C ALA A 66 -8.24 -17.31 17.07
N LEU A 67 -7.77 -17.05 15.84
CA LEU A 67 -7.95 -15.77 15.15
C LEU A 67 -9.11 -15.78 14.16
N ASP A 68 -9.76 -16.92 13.93
CA ASP A 68 -10.84 -17.06 12.94
C ASP A 68 -11.96 -16.01 13.17
N LEU A 69 -12.42 -15.89 14.42
CA LEU A 69 -13.52 -14.99 14.76
C LEU A 69 -13.10 -13.50 14.77
N PRO A 70 -11.96 -13.10 15.36
CA PRO A 70 -11.45 -11.73 15.22
C PRO A 70 -11.21 -11.31 13.76
N LEU A 71 -10.65 -12.20 12.91
CA LEU A 71 -10.44 -11.93 11.49
C LEU A 71 -11.77 -11.79 10.74
N ALA A 72 -12.76 -12.63 11.03
CA ALA A 72 -14.10 -12.52 10.45
C ALA A 72 -14.80 -11.21 10.86
N ALA A 73 -14.67 -10.80 12.13
CA ALA A 73 -15.21 -9.53 12.61
C ALA A 73 -14.53 -8.33 11.92
N LEU A 74 -13.21 -8.34 11.80
CA LEU A 74 -12.47 -7.30 11.08
C LEU A 74 -12.89 -7.24 9.62
N ALA A 75 -12.96 -8.38 8.93
CA ALA A 75 -13.40 -8.45 7.54
C ALA A 75 -14.84 -7.95 7.34
N ALA A 76 -15.76 -8.29 8.23
CA ALA A 76 -17.14 -7.82 8.18
C ALA A 76 -17.22 -6.29 8.29
N VAL A 77 -16.47 -5.69 9.23
CA VAL A 77 -16.46 -4.22 9.38
C VAL A 77 -15.77 -3.55 8.19
N TRP A 78 -14.68 -4.12 7.65
CA TRP A 78 -14.02 -3.59 6.45
C TRP A 78 -14.95 -3.61 5.24
N ILE A 79 -15.71 -4.69 5.05
CA ILE A 79 -16.71 -4.79 3.98
C ILE A 79 -17.81 -3.75 4.18
N ALA A 80 -18.36 -3.63 5.40
CA ALA A 80 -19.40 -2.63 5.69
C ALA A 80 -18.89 -1.20 5.47
N SER A 81 -17.67 -0.91 5.92
CA SER A 81 -17.00 0.38 5.74
C SER A 81 -16.72 0.69 4.27
N ALA A 82 -16.29 -0.30 3.48
CA ALA A 82 -16.04 -0.13 2.04
C ALA A 82 -17.30 0.23 1.24
N GLN A 83 -18.49 -0.18 1.69
CA GLN A 83 -19.75 0.15 1.04
C GLN A 83 -20.21 1.59 1.29
N VAL A 84 -19.86 2.16 2.45
CA VAL A 84 -20.28 3.52 2.85
C VAL A 84 -19.15 4.55 2.76
N GLY A 85 -17.95 4.09 2.41
CA GLY A 85 -16.75 4.91 2.34
C GLY A 85 -16.83 6.00 1.27
N LEU A 86 -15.94 6.99 1.40
CA LEU A 86 -15.87 8.13 0.49
C LEU A 86 -15.41 7.73 -0.93
N GLU A 87 -14.65 6.65 -1.03
CA GLU A 87 -14.04 6.14 -2.26
C GLU A 87 -14.29 4.62 -2.42
N PRO A 88 -15.53 4.18 -2.74
CA PRO A 88 -15.90 2.77 -2.69
C PRO A 88 -15.03 1.88 -3.57
N ALA A 89 -14.69 2.31 -4.78
CA ALA A 89 -13.89 1.50 -5.69
C ALA A 89 -12.49 1.21 -5.13
N TYR A 90 -11.82 2.22 -4.57
CA TYR A 90 -10.53 2.04 -3.90
C TYR A 90 -10.66 1.29 -2.58
N ALA A 91 -11.75 1.47 -1.84
CA ALA A 91 -12.00 0.70 -0.63
C ALA A 91 -12.05 -0.80 -0.90
N TRP A 92 -12.63 -1.22 -2.03
CA TRP A 92 -12.68 -2.62 -2.45
C TRP A 92 -11.36 -3.13 -3.02
N LEU A 93 -10.79 -2.43 -4.01
CA LEU A 93 -9.66 -2.93 -4.81
C LEU A 93 -8.28 -2.55 -4.24
N GLY A 94 -8.21 -1.48 -3.45
CA GLY A 94 -6.98 -0.82 -3.03
C GLY A 94 -6.54 0.24 -4.04
N HIS A 95 -6.01 1.36 -3.55
CA HIS A 95 -5.40 2.37 -4.41
C HIS A 95 -4.03 1.87 -4.88
N PRO A 96 -3.61 2.08 -6.15
CA PRO A 96 -2.39 1.49 -6.69
C PRO A 96 -1.11 1.82 -5.89
N GLU A 97 -1.06 2.96 -5.21
CA GLU A 97 0.13 3.38 -4.46
C GLU A 97 0.25 2.76 -3.06
N THR A 98 -0.85 2.27 -2.49
CA THR A 98 -0.97 1.83 -1.08
C THR A 98 -1.41 0.38 -0.98
N LEU A 99 -2.38 -0.03 -1.80
CA LEU A 99 -2.96 -1.37 -1.87
C LEU A 99 -3.42 -1.87 -0.49
N THR A 100 -4.23 -1.10 0.23
CA THR A 100 -4.78 -1.39 1.57
C THR A 100 -6.30 -1.57 1.58
N GLY A 101 -6.92 -1.89 0.43
CA GLY A 101 -8.36 -2.19 0.34
C GLY A 101 -8.77 -3.59 0.84
N VAL A 102 -10.06 -3.91 0.76
CA VAL A 102 -10.66 -5.21 1.14
C VAL A 102 -9.98 -6.39 0.43
N LEU A 103 -9.62 -6.21 -0.84
CA LEU A 103 -8.88 -7.20 -1.62
C LEU A 103 -7.56 -7.61 -0.94
N THR A 104 -6.78 -6.65 -0.44
CA THR A 104 -5.53 -6.91 0.28
C THR A 104 -5.77 -7.61 1.61
N LEU A 105 -6.80 -7.21 2.36
CA LEU A 105 -7.18 -7.90 3.59
C LEU A 105 -7.51 -9.38 3.31
N GLY A 106 -8.28 -9.64 2.25
CA GLY A 106 -8.63 -11.00 1.81
C GLY A 106 -7.39 -11.85 1.51
N VAL A 107 -6.43 -11.30 0.76
CA VAL A 107 -5.14 -11.97 0.50
C VAL A 107 -4.38 -12.24 1.81
N GLY A 108 -4.34 -11.28 2.73
CA GLY A 108 -3.70 -11.46 4.05
C GLY A 108 -4.33 -12.60 4.86
N ILE A 109 -5.66 -12.67 4.92
CA ILE A 109 -6.41 -13.74 5.60
C ILE A 109 -6.13 -15.11 4.96
N LEU A 110 -6.13 -15.17 3.63
CA LEU A 110 -5.81 -16.40 2.88
C LEU A 110 -4.40 -16.90 3.18
N LEU A 111 -3.41 -15.99 3.23
CA LEU A 111 -2.01 -16.33 3.54
C LEU A 111 -1.85 -16.78 5.00
N TYR A 112 -2.53 -16.14 5.95
CA TYR A 112 -2.55 -16.58 7.35
C TYR A 112 -3.06 -18.02 7.49
N HIS A 113 -4.23 -18.33 6.93
CA HIS A 113 -4.80 -19.67 7.01
C HIS A 113 -3.99 -20.72 6.23
N ALA A 114 -3.38 -20.33 5.10
CA ALA A 114 -2.45 -21.19 4.38
C ALA A 114 -1.23 -21.55 5.24
N GLY A 115 -0.70 -20.58 6.00
CA GLY A 115 0.37 -20.83 6.98
C GLY A 115 -0.06 -21.80 8.06
N ALA A 116 -1.28 -21.65 8.60
CA ALA A 116 -1.84 -22.57 9.58
C ALA A 116 -2.08 -23.99 9.04
N ALA A 117 -2.29 -24.12 7.73
CA ALA A 117 -2.49 -25.39 7.05
C ALA A 117 -1.19 -26.13 6.71
N LEU A 118 -0.01 -25.53 6.98
CA LEU A 118 1.29 -26.14 6.65
C LEU A 118 1.54 -27.41 7.48
N PRO A 119 2.08 -28.48 6.86
CA PRO A 119 2.48 -29.68 7.57
C PRO A 119 3.63 -29.39 8.55
N ALA A 120 3.75 -30.17 9.62
CA ALA A 120 4.70 -29.94 10.71
C ALA A 120 6.15 -29.72 10.23
N GLY A 121 6.61 -30.52 9.27
CA GLY A 121 7.96 -30.41 8.68
C GLY A 121 8.20 -29.14 7.86
N GLU A 122 7.15 -28.41 7.45
CA GLU A 122 7.25 -27.19 6.64
C GLU A 122 6.93 -25.91 7.42
N ARG A 123 6.54 -26.00 8.71
CA ARG A 123 6.18 -24.82 9.53
C ARG A 123 7.33 -23.80 9.65
N ARG A 124 8.58 -24.23 9.47
CA ARG A 124 9.77 -23.35 9.47
C ARG A 124 10.05 -22.68 8.12
N LEU A 125 9.51 -23.22 7.03
CA LEU A 125 9.82 -22.76 5.68
C LEU A 125 9.44 -21.28 5.45
N PRO A 126 8.28 -20.76 5.90
CA PRO A 126 7.95 -19.34 5.76
C PRO A 126 9.03 -18.39 6.34
N ALA A 127 9.55 -18.73 7.53
CA ALA A 127 10.59 -17.91 8.18
C ALA A 127 11.89 -17.90 7.36
N VAL A 128 12.30 -19.06 6.84
CA VAL A 128 13.49 -19.19 5.98
C VAL A 128 13.33 -18.36 4.70
N VAL A 129 12.21 -18.53 4.00
CA VAL A 129 11.98 -17.84 2.72
C VAL A 129 11.92 -16.32 2.89
N ALA A 130 11.21 -15.84 3.92
CA ALA A 130 11.13 -14.42 4.23
C ALA A 130 12.50 -13.83 4.64
N ALA A 131 13.29 -14.55 5.44
CA ALA A 131 14.64 -14.11 5.79
C ALA A 131 15.58 -14.05 4.58
N CYS A 132 15.52 -15.05 3.69
CA CYS A 132 16.27 -15.05 2.42
C CYS A 132 15.87 -13.89 1.50
N ALA A 133 14.57 -13.58 1.41
CA ALA A 133 14.10 -12.42 0.66
C ALA A 133 14.65 -11.10 1.24
N GLY A 134 14.70 -10.99 2.57
CA GLY A 134 15.34 -9.88 3.26
C GLY A 134 16.82 -9.75 2.92
N VAL A 135 17.57 -10.86 2.87
CA VAL A 135 18.99 -10.85 2.45
C VAL A 135 19.14 -10.35 1.01
N ALA A 136 18.31 -10.82 0.08
CA ALA A 136 18.33 -10.34 -1.30
C ALA A 136 18.01 -8.84 -1.41
N LEU A 137 17.07 -8.33 -0.61
CA LEU A 137 16.80 -6.90 -0.49
C LEU A 137 18.00 -6.13 0.09
N SER A 138 18.69 -6.69 1.09
CA SER A 138 19.92 -6.10 1.66
C SER A 138 21.03 -5.98 0.62
N LEU A 139 21.25 -7.01 -0.19
CA LEU A 139 22.26 -6.98 -1.25
C LEU A 139 21.96 -5.87 -2.27
N HIS A 140 20.70 -5.73 -2.69
CA HIS A 140 20.28 -4.64 -3.56
C HIS A 140 20.46 -3.27 -2.87
N ALA A 141 20.11 -3.15 -1.60
CA ALA A 141 20.33 -1.91 -0.83
C ALA A 141 21.82 -1.52 -0.77
N PHE A 142 22.73 -2.48 -0.66
CA PHE A 142 24.17 -2.21 -0.69
C PHE A 142 24.66 -1.74 -2.05
N LEU A 143 24.15 -2.31 -3.15
CA LEU A 143 24.45 -1.82 -4.50
C LEU A 143 24.02 -0.35 -4.64
N GLN A 144 22.78 -0.02 -4.24
CA GLN A 144 22.29 1.36 -4.27
C GLN A 144 23.13 2.31 -3.41
N ALA A 145 23.54 1.89 -2.22
CA ALA A 145 24.42 2.68 -1.36
C ALA A 145 25.82 2.91 -1.97
N ALA A 146 26.29 1.97 -2.79
CA ALA A 146 27.55 2.09 -3.54
C ALA A 146 27.41 2.91 -4.84
N GLY A 147 26.23 3.48 -5.12
CA GLY A 147 25.95 4.23 -6.35
C GLY A 147 25.70 3.34 -7.57
N ILE A 148 25.63 2.01 -7.38
CA ILE A 148 25.30 1.04 -8.42
C ILE A 148 23.81 0.76 -8.31
N ASP A 149 23.00 1.42 -9.13
CA ASP A 149 21.59 1.06 -9.19
C ASP A 149 21.32 0.08 -10.34
N PRO A 150 20.94 -1.17 -10.06
CA PRO A 150 20.45 -2.06 -11.11
C PRO A 150 19.15 -1.56 -11.75
N LEU A 151 18.47 -0.58 -11.15
CA LEU A 151 17.20 -0.01 -11.61
C LEU A 151 17.38 1.43 -12.12
N PRO A 152 16.66 1.82 -13.18
CA PRO A 152 16.55 3.23 -13.54
C PRO A 152 15.83 3.96 -12.41
N GLN A 153 16.57 4.81 -11.71
CA GLN A 153 16.04 5.71 -10.70
C GLN A 153 14.99 6.65 -11.33
N PRO A 154 13.90 6.99 -10.63
CA PRO A 154 13.09 8.14 -11.00
C PRO A 154 14.00 9.36 -11.17
N ALA A 155 13.66 10.24 -12.13
CA ALA A 155 14.41 11.48 -12.34
C ALA A 155 14.49 12.26 -11.01
N GLY A 156 15.67 12.25 -10.37
CA GLY A 156 15.86 12.81 -9.01
C GLY A 156 16.72 11.96 -8.06
N GLY A 157 17.03 10.71 -8.39
CA GLY A 157 17.90 9.85 -7.56
C GLY A 157 17.24 9.34 -6.27
N LEU A 158 18.05 8.89 -5.30
CA LEU A 158 17.53 8.30 -4.06
C LEU A 158 16.81 9.34 -3.19
N PRO A 159 15.58 9.06 -2.71
CA PRO A 159 14.82 10.00 -1.88
C PRO A 159 15.57 10.34 -0.58
N LEU A 160 16.08 11.58 -0.48
CA LEU A 160 16.89 12.06 0.65
C LEU A 160 18.12 11.16 0.95
N GLY A 161 18.72 10.57 -0.08
CA GLY A 161 19.86 9.65 0.06
C GLY A 161 19.53 8.40 0.89
N ARG A 162 18.30 7.89 0.77
CA ARG A 162 17.82 6.66 1.42
C ARG A 162 17.65 5.56 0.39
N VAL A 163 18.21 4.39 0.67
CA VAL A 163 18.05 3.21 -0.19
C VAL A 163 16.59 2.72 -0.19
N ILE A 164 16.14 2.25 -1.35
CA ILE A 164 14.76 1.77 -1.58
C ILE A 164 14.70 0.29 -1.95
N ALA A 165 15.81 -0.24 -2.50
CA ALA A 165 15.92 -1.55 -3.12
C ALA A 165 14.74 -1.85 -4.06
N ALA A 166 14.39 -3.13 -4.22
CA ALA A 166 13.22 -3.54 -4.98
C ALA A 166 11.89 -3.11 -4.33
N SER A 167 11.90 -2.51 -3.14
CA SER A 167 10.68 -2.10 -2.41
C SER A 167 10.10 -0.78 -2.90
N GLY A 168 10.87 0.00 -3.68
CA GLY A 168 10.44 1.28 -4.25
C GLY A 168 10.41 2.46 -3.27
N GLN A 169 10.34 2.21 -1.96
CA GLN A 169 10.36 3.24 -0.92
C GLN A 169 11.15 2.78 0.31
N PRO A 170 11.87 3.68 1.00
CA PRO A 170 12.74 3.26 2.10
C PRO A 170 11.98 2.79 3.34
N VAL A 171 10.76 3.29 3.55
CA VAL A 171 9.89 2.87 4.66
C VAL A 171 9.36 1.45 4.45
N LEU A 172 9.00 1.10 3.21
CA LEU A 172 8.54 -0.24 2.86
C LEU A 172 9.69 -1.26 2.96
N LEU A 173 10.88 -0.90 2.44
CA LEU A 173 12.10 -1.70 2.63
C LEU A 173 12.39 -1.93 4.12
N GLY A 174 12.36 -0.85 4.91
CA GLY A 174 12.59 -0.92 6.35
C GLY A 174 11.65 -1.92 7.03
N ALA A 175 10.35 -1.88 6.72
CA ALA A 175 9.37 -2.79 7.31
C ALA A 175 9.69 -4.28 7.02
N GLN A 176 10.07 -4.59 5.78
CA GLN A 176 10.41 -5.96 5.38
C GLN A 176 11.68 -6.46 6.08
N LEU A 177 12.71 -5.59 6.18
CA LEU A 177 13.93 -5.91 6.91
C LEU A 177 13.68 -6.05 8.42
N ALA A 178 12.83 -5.20 9.00
CA ALA A 178 12.48 -5.27 10.41
C ALA A 178 11.81 -6.59 10.80
N VAL A 179 10.97 -7.14 9.91
CA VAL A 179 10.40 -8.49 10.05
C VAL A 179 11.47 -9.57 9.87
N ALA A 180 12.36 -9.43 8.88
CA ALA A 180 13.39 -10.43 8.58
C ALA A 180 14.47 -10.59 9.67
N VAL A 181 14.82 -9.52 10.40
CA VAL A 181 15.84 -9.54 11.47
C VAL A 181 15.56 -10.60 12.56
N PRO A 182 14.40 -10.60 13.26
CA PRO A 182 14.10 -11.61 14.27
C PRO A 182 13.95 -13.03 13.68
N LEU A 183 13.54 -13.16 12.41
CA LEU A 183 13.49 -14.46 11.72
C LEU A 183 14.90 -15.03 11.53
N ALA A 184 15.82 -14.25 10.94
CA ALA A 184 17.21 -14.66 10.73
C ALA A 184 17.93 -14.97 12.06
N TRP A 185 17.64 -14.20 13.11
CA TRP A 185 18.17 -14.47 14.45
C TRP A 185 17.68 -15.81 15.02
N THR A 186 16.39 -16.13 14.85
CA THR A 186 15.82 -17.41 15.30
C THR A 186 16.45 -18.57 14.52
N LEU A 187 16.56 -18.44 13.19
CA LEU A 187 17.20 -19.45 12.33
C LEU A 187 18.68 -19.64 12.67
N ARG A 188 19.40 -18.56 13.01
CA ARG A 188 20.79 -18.63 13.50
C ARG A 188 20.90 -19.49 14.77
N ARG A 189 19.96 -19.33 15.71
CA ARG A 189 19.96 -20.06 16.98
C ARG A 189 19.72 -21.56 16.81
N GLU A 190 18.86 -21.91 15.87
CA GLU A 190 18.51 -23.29 15.55
C GLU A 190 19.54 -23.98 14.63
N SER A 191 20.56 -23.23 14.18
CA SER A 191 21.57 -23.72 13.26
C SER A 191 22.93 -23.95 13.93
N GLU A 192 23.71 -24.85 13.34
CA GLU A 192 25.09 -25.17 13.74
C GLU A 192 26.06 -25.03 12.55
N GLY A 193 27.37 -25.03 12.84
CA GLY A 193 28.45 -24.99 11.84
C GLY A 193 28.30 -23.88 10.80
N LEU A 194 28.47 -24.23 9.52
CA LEU A 194 28.38 -23.29 8.41
C LEU A 194 27.01 -22.57 8.33
N ARG A 195 25.90 -23.27 8.62
CA ARG A 195 24.56 -22.66 8.57
C ARG A 195 24.42 -21.53 9.60
N ARG A 196 24.98 -21.71 10.79
CA ARG A 196 25.01 -20.67 11.82
C ARG A 196 25.83 -19.46 11.38
N SER A 197 26.97 -19.68 10.72
CA SER A 197 27.79 -18.61 10.15
C SER A 197 27.05 -17.85 9.05
N LEU A 198 26.37 -18.56 8.14
CA LEU A 198 25.55 -17.95 7.08
C LEU A 198 24.42 -17.09 7.67
N TRP A 199 23.68 -17.58 8.66
CA TRP A 199 22.64 -16.78 9.31
C TRP A 199 23.19 -15.62 10.15
N THR A 200 24.42 -15.74 10.65
CA THR A 200 25.12 -14.61 11.30
C THR A 200 25.45 -13.52 10.27
N ALA A 201 26.01 -13.90 9.12
CA ALA A 201 26.26 -12.96 8.02
C ALA A 201 24.96 -12.33 7.50
N ALA A 202 23.89 -13.12 7.35
CA ALA A 202 22.57 -12.63 6.98
C ALA A 202 22.05 -11.60 7.98
N LEU A 203 22.14 -11.87 9.29
CA LEU A 203 21.69 -10.93 10.33
C LEU A 203 22.45 -9.60 10.27
N LEU A 204 23.77 -9.64 10.03
CA LEU A 204 24.58 -8.43 9.86
C LEU A 204 24.17 -7.66 8.59
N ALA A 205 23.96 -8.36 7.48
CA ALA A 205 23.51 -7.75 6.23
C ALA A 205 22.11 -7.10 6.35
N LEU A 206 21.19 -7.77 7.03
CA LEU A 206 19.85 -7.25 7.34
C LEU A 206 19.93 -5.98 8.20
N GLY A 207 20.74 -6.02 9.27
CA GLY A 207 20.95 -4.87 10.16
C GLY A 207 21.56 -3.67 9.44
N ALA A 208 22.61 -3.87 8.65
CA ALA A 208 23.25 -2.79 7.91
C ALA A 208 22.31 -2.16 6.86
N ALA A 209 21.60 -2.98 6.08
CA ALA A 209 20.62 -2.46 5.10
C ALA A 209 19.45 -1.72 5.78
N LEU A 210 19.00 -2.18 6.95
CA LEU A 210 17.97 -1.51 7.73
C LEU A 210 18.42 -0.10 8.14
N LEU A 211 19.67 0.07 8.57
CA LEU A 211 20.24 1.38 8.88
C LEU A 211 20.33 2.28 7.64
N LEU A 212 20.71 1.72 6.48
CA LEU A 212 20.76 2.46 5.20
C LEU A 212 19.38 2.95 4.74
N SER A 213 18.30 2.23 5.08
CA SER A 213 16.92 2.68 4.80
C SER A 213 16.57 3.97 5.57
N LYS A 214 17.29 4.23 6.67
CA LYS A 214 17.07 5.30 7.65
C LYS A 214 15.62 5.32 8.17
N SER A 215 14.88 4.21 8.13
CA SER A 215 13.49 4.16 8.57
C SER A 215 13.39 3.99 10.09
N ARG A 216 13.12 5.08 10.81
CA ARG A 216 13.10 5.12 12.30
C ARG A 216 12.15 4.10 12.92
N GLY A 217 10.91 4.05 12.43
CA GLY A 217 9.91 3.09 12.89
C GLY A 217 10.33 1.64 12.65
N SER A 218 11.04 1.38 11.55
CA SER A 218 11.55 0.05 11.24
C SER A 218 12.77 -0.35 12.08
N ILE A 219 13.67 0.59 12.39
CA ILE A 219 14.81 0.37 13.30
C ILE A 219 14.30 0.01 14.69
N LEU A 220 13.36 0.80 15.23
CA LEU A 220 12.74 0.53 16.52
C LEU A 220 11.93 -0.78 16.49
N GLY A 221 11.21 -1.04 15.39
CA GLY A 221 10.50 -2.30 15.17
C GLY A 221 11.42 -3.51 15.22
N ALA A 222 12.53 -3.48 14.47
CA ALA A 222 13.51 -4.57 14.48
C ALA A 222 14.11 -4.81 15.87
N ALA A 223 14.45 -3.74 16.60
CA ALA A 223 14.97 -3.84 17.96
C ALA A 223 13.96 -4.44 18.94
N ALA A 224 12.70 -4.00 18.89
CA ALA A 224 11.62 -4.54 19.70
C ALA A 224 11.31 -6.01 19.34
N GLY A 225 11.24 -6.33 18.05
CA GLY A 225 11.00 -7.69 17.56
C GLY A 225 12.12 -8.65 17.92
N LEU A 226 13.38 -8.24 17.77
CA LEU A 226 14.54 -9.04 18.19
C LEU A 226 14.54 -9.28 19.70
N SER A 227 14.19 -8.26 20.49
CA SER A 227 14.07 -8.37 21.95
C SER A 227 12.95 -9.35 22.33
N ALA A 228 11.79 -9.26 21.69
CA ALA A 228 10.66 -10.15 21.93
C ALA A 228 10.96 -11.60 21.54
N ALA A 229 11.61 -11.83 20.39
CA ALA A 229 12.09 -13.15 19.98
C ALA A 229 13.10 -13.71 21.01
N TRP A 230 14.03 -12.88 21.47
CA TRP A 230 15.04 -13.27 22.45
C TRP A 230 14.46 -13.70 23.80
N LEU A 231 13.51 -12.92 24.32
CA LEU A 231 12.82 -13.25 25.57
C LEU A 231 11.96 -14.50 25.43
N THR A 232 11.27 -14.67 24.30
CA THR A 232 10.40 -15.84 24.05
C THR A 232 11.20 -17.14 23.98
N ALA A 233 12.40 -17.08 23.41
CA ALA A 233 13.27 -18.22 23.24
C ALA A 233 14.09 -18.57 24.49
N ALA A 234 13.76 -17.99 25.64
CA ALA A 234 14.36 -18.29 26.94
C ALA A 234 13.45 -19.25 27.72
N GLU A 235 14.03 -20.28 28.35
CA GLU A 235 13.27 -21.19 29.24
C GLU A 235 12.73 -20.45 30.47
N ALA A 236 13.54 -19.53 31.01
CA ALA A 236 13.15 -18.61 32.07
C ALA A 236 13.68 -17.19 31.78
N VAL A 237 12.83 -16.20 32.05
CA VAL A 237 13.16 -14.78 31.84
C VAL A 237 13.70 -14.18 33.14
N SER A 238 15.02 -14.11 33.28
CA SER A 238 15.67 -13.47 34.44
C SER A 238 15.63 -11.93 34.35
N PRO A 239 15.74 -11.20 35.48
CA PRO A 239 15.81 -9.73 35.49
C PRO A 239 16.91 -9.18 34.60
N ARG A 240 18.08 -9.85 34.56
CA ARG A 240 19.20 -9.50 33.69
C ARG A 240 18.84 -9.57 32.20
N ARG A 241 18.06 -10.59 31.79
CA ARG A 241 17.58 -10.69 30.40
C ARG A 241 16.59 -9.58 30.07
N ARG A 242 15.68 -9.24 31.00
CA ARG A 242 14.77 -8.10 30.82
C ARG A 242 15.54 -6.79 30.65
N ALA A 243 16.57 -6.57 31.48
CA ALA A 243 17.42 -5.39 31.38
C ALA A 243 18.10 -5.29 30.01
N TRP A 244 18.70 -6.37 29.49
CA TRP A 244 19.29 -6.38 28.15
C TRP A 244 18.28 -6.17 27.03
N ALA A 245 17.07 -6.73 27.14
CA ALA A 245 16.02 -6.52 26.14
C ALA A 245 15.61 -5.05 26.12
N LEU A 246 15.47 -4.44 27.30
CA LEU A 246 15.25 -3.00 27.42
C LEU A 246 16.43 -2.21 26.83
N THR A 247 17.68 -2.60 27.11
CA THR A 247 18.86 -1.96 26.52
C THR A 247 18.85 -2.02 25.00
N LEU A 248 18.47 -3.14 24.38
CA LEU A 248 18.34 -3.27 22.93
C LEU A 248 17.28 -2.33 22.37
N VAL A 249 16.12 -2.22 23.02
CA VAL A 249 15.07 -1.28 22.62
C VAL A 249 15.54 0.17 22.76
N LEU A 250 16.18 0.51 23.88
CA LEU A 250 16.73 1.85 24.12
C LEU A 250 17.84 2.19 23.12
N ALA A 251 18.73 1.24 22.80
CA ALA A 251 19.75 1.41 21.77
C ALA A 251 19.11 1.61 20.38
N GLY A 252 18.08 0.84 20.04
CA GLY A 252 17.30 1.04 18.82
C GLY A 252 16.65 2.42 18.75
N ALA A 253 16.09 2.90 19.87
CA ALA A 253 15.51 4.23 19.99
C ALA A 253 16.58 5.33 19.84
N LEU A 254 17.76 5.16 20.44
CA LEU A 254 18.89 6.08 20.29
C LEU A 254 19.38 6.14 18.85
N VAL A 255 19.53 5.01 18.17
CA VAL A 255 19.92 4.96 16.76
C VAL A 255 18.85 5.59 15.87
N ALA A 256 17.56 5.35 16.15
CA ALA A 256 16.47 6.00 15.44
C ALA A 256 16.46 7.52 15.67
N GLY A 257 16.78 7.97 16.88
CA GLY A 257 16.95 9.38 17.23
C GLY A 257 18.14 10.04 16.54
N ALA A 258 19.30 9.38 16.51
CA ALA A 258 20.48 9.85 15.78
C ALA A 258 20.21 9.92 14.27
N ALA A 259 19.54 8.91 13.70
CA ALA A 259 19.11 8.92 12.31
C ALA A 259 18.08 10.04 12.01
N ALA A 260 17.34 10.52 13.02
CA ALA A 260 16.48 11.69 12.92
C ALA A 260 17.28 13.00 12.94
N ALA A 261 18.23 13.14 13.88
CA ALA A 261 19.05 14.34 14.06
C ALA A 261 19.94 14.65 12.85
N LEU A 262 20.36 13.61 12.11
CA LEU A 262 21.16 13.75 10.88
C LEU A 262 20.33 14.12 9.65
N ARG A 263 19.01 14.40 9.79
CA ARG A 263 18.13 14.77 8.68
C ARG A 263 17.82 16.27 8.69
N PRO A 264 17.94 16.96 7.55
CA PRO A 264 17.55 18.36 7.43
C PRO A 264 16.02 18.61 7.37
N SER A 265 15.16 17.86 8.07
CA SER A 265 13.71 18.11 7.96
C SER A 265 12.89 17.98 9.25
N ALA A 266 12.82 19.08 10.00
CA ALA A 266 11.73 19.34 10.95
C ALA A 266 10.34 19.19 10.29
N ALA A 267 10.26 19.41 8.97
CA ALA A 267 9.05 19.22 8.16
C ALA A 267 8.49 17.78 8.19
N SER A 268 9.32 16.74 8.33
CA SER A 268 8.81 15.35 8.35
C SER A 268 8.07 14.98 9.63
N ASP A 269 8.41 15.60 10.76
CA ASP A 269 7.79 15.30 12.05
C ASP A 269 6.56 16.19 12.29
N ALA A 270 6.65 17.48 11.92
CA ALA A 270 5.49 18.37 11.86
C ALA A 270 4.41 17.82 10.90
N GLY A 271 4.81 17.29 9.75
CA GLY A 271 3.90 16.65 8.80
C GLY A 271 3.13 15.48 9.39
N ARG A 272 3.73 14.67 10.27
CA ARG A 272 3.04 13.54 10.91
C ARG A 272 2.00 13.99 11.91
N VAL A 273 2.33 14.98 12.74
CA VAL A 273 1.36 15.58 13.68
C VAL A 273 0.17 16.16 12.90
N MET A 274 0.45 16.80 11.77
CA MET A 274 -0.59 17.31 10.87
C MET A 274 -1.46 16.19 10.30
N VAL A 275 -0.86 15.11 9.79
CA VAL A 275 -1.58 13.92 9.31
C VAL A 275 -2.45 13.31 10.41
N TRP A 276 -1.97 13.23 11.65
CA TRP A 276 -2.75 12.72 12.78
C TRP A 276 -3.94 13.61 13.10
N ARG A 277 -3.77 14.93 13.04
CA ARG A 277 -4.87 15.89 13.21
C ARG A 277 -5.96 15.66 12.16
N LEU A 278 -5.59 15.53 10.88
CA LEU A 278 -6.53 15.26 9.78
C LEU A 278 -7.24 13.90 9.95
N ALA A 279 -6.51 12.85 10.31
CA ALA A 279 -7.10 11.54 10.58
C ALA A 279 -8.08 11.58 11.78
N ALA A 280 -7.76 12.31 12.84
CA ALA A 280 -8.67 12.49 13.97
C ALA A 280 -9.93 13.28 13.59
N GLN A 281 -9.83 14.24 12.67
CA GLN A 281 -11.01 14.94 12.12
C GLN A 281 -11.88 13.99 11.30
N ALA A 282 -11.28 13.10 10.49
CA ALA A 282 -12.01 12.05 9.77
C ALA A 282 -12.79 11.14 10.74
N VAL A 283 -12.17 10.71 11.84
CA VAL A 283 -12.84 9.92 12.90
C VAL A 283 -14.04 10.67 13.48
N ARG A 284 -13.91 11.96 13.76
CA ARG A 284 -15.00 12.77 14.32
C ARG A 284 -16.20 12.87 13.38
N ARG A 285 -15.98 12.85 12.06
CA ARG A 285 -17.04 12.99 11.05
C ARG A 285 -17.79 11.69 10.79
N GLN A 286 -17.08 10.56 10.77
CA GLN A 286 -17.66 9.25 10.51
C GLN A 286 -17.23 8.24 11.60
N PRO A 287 -17.69 8.42 12.85
CA PRO A 287 -17.14 7.70 13.99
C PRO A 287 -17.44 6.20 13.98
N LEU A 288 -18.51 5.74 13.35
CA LEU A 288 -18.90 4.33 13.42
C LEU A 288 -18.17 3.45 12.41
N LEU A 289 -18.21 3.82 11.13
CA LEU A 289 -17.67 3.03 10.02
C LEU A 289 -16.50 3.70 9.28
N GLY A 290 -16.11 4.92 9.67
CA GLY A 290 -14.97 5.63 9.07
C GLY A 290 -15.21 6.04 7.61
N ALA A 291 -14.13 6.51 6.99
CA ALA A 291 -14.11 6.98 5.60
C ALA A 291 -14.04 5.88 4.53
N GLY A 292 -14.04 4.60 4.93
CA GLY A 292 -13.72 3.46 4.08
C GLY A 292 -12.23 3.11 4.13
N PRO A 293 -11.85 1.83 3.90
CA PRO A 293 -10.48 1.48 3.49
C PRO A 293 -10.02 2.40 2.34
N GLU A 294 -8.75 2.82 2.34
CA GLU A 294 -8.21 3.84 1.41
C GLU A 294 -8.82 5.26 1.53
N GLY A 295 -9.79 5.48 2.41
CA GLY A 295 -10.53 6.74 2.52
C GLY A 295 -9.77 7.90 3.18
N VAL A 296 -8.56 7.68 3.72
CA VAL A 296 -7.77 8.73 4.39
C VAL A 296 -7.49 9.90 3.44
N ARG A 297 -7.16 9.61 2.18
CA ARG A 297 -6.87 10.65 1.19
C ARG A 297 -8.09 11.55 0.96
N ALA A 298 -9.24 10.96 0.68
CA ALA A 298 -10.48 11.69 0.46
C ALA A 298 -10.90 12.50 1.70
N ALA A 299 -10.75 11.92 2.89
CA ALA A 299 -11.01 12.64 4.13
C ALA A 299 -10.03 13.82 4.33
N ALA A 300 -8.74 13.63 4.04
CA ALA A 300 -7.73 14.68 4.17
C ALA A 300 -7.93 15.84 3.18
N LEU A 301 -8.34 15.56 1.94
CA LEU A 301 -8.66 16.60 0.94
C LEU A 301 -9.75 17.56 1.43
N ARG A 302 -10.75 17.01 2.11
CA ARG A 302 -11.88 17.77 2.65
C ARG A 302 -11.50 18.60 3.90
N ASP A 303 -10.41 18.25 4.57
CA ASP A 303 -10.11 18.66 5.95
C ASP A 303 -8.85 19.52 6.07
N ARG A 304 -8.06 19.60 4.99
CA ARG A 304 -6.83 20.39 4.97
C ARG A 304 -7.13 21.88 5.05
N ASP A 305 -6.74 22.55 6.11
CA ASP A 305 -6.81 24.01 6.27
C ASP A 305 -5.48 24.67 5.87
N ASP A 306 -5.38 25.98 6.02
CA ASP A 306 -4.15 26.74 5.71
C ASP A 306 -2.93 26.24 6.49
N ASP A 307 -3.10 25.82 7.75
CA ASP A 307 -2.02 25.23 8.55
C ASP A 307 -1.55 23.91 7.94
N ALA A 308 -2.48 23.06 7.51
CA ALA A 308 -2.16 21.81 6.83
C ALA A 308 -1.41 22.07 5.51
N LEU A 309 -1.83 23.08 4.75
CA LEU A 309 -1.16 23.47 3.51
C LEU A 309 0.23 24.04 3.74
N ALA A 310 0.43 24.82 4.82
CA ALA A 310 1.74 25.34 5.21
C ALA A 310 2.73 24.22 5.60
N VAL A 311 2.24 23.17 6.24
CA VAL A 311 3.10 22.06 6.72
C VAL A 311 3.32 20.99 5.66
N LEU A 312 2.28 20.61 4.91
CA LEU A 312 2.30 19.49 3.96
C LEU A 312 2.52 19.96 2.51
N GLY A 313 2.15 21.19 2.18
CA GLY A 313 2.05 21.69 0.82
C GLY A 313 0.78 21.20 0.10
N ALA A 314 0.33 21.95 -0.91
CA ALA A 314 -0.85 21.62 -1.69
C ALA A 314 -0.72 20.32 -2.50
N SER A 315 0.52 19.95 -2.88
CA SER A 315 0.81 18.78 -3.73
C SER A 315 0.86 17.45 -2.97
N PHE A 316 1.01 17.47 -1.64
CA PHE A 316 1.06 16.25 -0.84
C PHE A 316 -0.26 16.06 -0.10
N VAL A 317 -0.90 14.91 -0.34
CA VAL A 317 -2.12 14.52 0.36
C VAL A 317 -1.84 13.19 1.07
N PRO A 318 -1.99 13.12 2.41
CA PRO A 318 -1.79 11.88 3.14
C PRO A 318 -2.71 10.77 2.64
N ARG A 319 -2.16 9.58 2.40
CA ARG A 319 -2.94 8.36 2.04
C ARG A 319 -3.06 7.36 3.19
N ASP A 320 -2.25 7.53 4.23
CA ASP A 320 -2.31 6.76 5.46
C ASP A 320 -2.11 7.68 6.66
N ALA A 321 -2.51 7.21 7.85
CA ALA A 321 -2.42 8.02 9.06
C ALA A 321 -1.03 7.93 9.71
N HIS A 322 -0.11 7.13 9.17
CA HIS A 322 1.18 6.82 9.78
C HIS A 322 1.11 6.28 11.22
N ASP A 323 -0.05 5.80 11.65
CA ASP A 323 -0.32 5.08 12.88
C ASP A 323 -1.49 4.14 12.59
N ASP A 324 -1.32 2.84 12.80
CA ASP A 324 -2.29 1.81 12.47
C ASP A 324 -3.59 1.89 13.29
N LEU A 325 -3.56 2.35 14.55
CA LEU A 325 -4.76 2.49 15.37
C LEU A 325 -5.59 3.67 14.90
N LEU A 326 -4.94 4.81 14.70
CA LEU A 326 -5.59 6.00 14.17
C LEU A 326 -6.05 5.78 12.73
N HIS A 327 -5.28 5.03 11.94
CA HIS A 327 -5.68 4.64 10.58
C HIS A 327 -6.92 3.73 10.62
N ALA A 328 -6.94 2.71 11.48
CA ALA A 328 -8.11 1.84 11.63
C ALA A 328 -9.35 2.64 12.05
N ALA A 329 -9.20 3.57 12.99
CA ALA A 329 -10.29 4.46 13.40
C ALA A 329 -10.76 5.37 12.25
N ALA A 330 -9.84 5.99 11.51
CA ALA A 330 -10.17 6.93 10.44
C ALA A 330 -10.84 6.23 9.24
N THR A 331 -10.39 5.02 8.91
CA THR A 331 -10.88 4.27 7.74
C THR A 331 -12.11 3.42 8.06
N THR A 332 -12.13 2.76 9.22
CA THR A 332 -13.17 1.77 9.57
C THR A 332 -13.99 2.13 10.81
N GLY A 333 -13.76 3.33 11.36
CA GLY A 333 -14.47 3.85 12.53
C GLY A 333 -14.08 3.12 13.82
N LEU A 334 -14.79 3.46 14.89
CA LEU A 334 -14.61 2.86 16.21
C LEU A 334 -14.98 1.37 16.22
N LEU A 335 -15.90 0.92 15.35
CA LEU A 335 -16.23 -0.50 15.21
C LEU A 335 -15.04 -1.27 14.64
N GLY A 336 -14.39 -0.72 13.61
CA GLY A 336 -13.23 -1.36 13.00
C GLY A 336 -12.01 -1.29 13.91
N LEU A 337 -11.82 -0.19 14.64
CA LEU A 337 -10.82 -0.11 15.71
C LEU A 337 -11.06 -1.17 16.80
N ALA A 338 -12.30 -1.36 17.25
CA ALA A 338 -12.62 -2.38 18.24
C ALA A 338 -12.34 -3.80 17.72
N ALA A 339 -12.72 -4.10 16.48
CA ALA A 339 -12.38 -5.38 15.83
C ALA A 339 -10.87 -5.57 15.68
N TYR A 340 -10.13 -4.50 15.36
CA TYR A 340 -8.68 -4.53 15.25
C TYR A 340 -8.01 -4.76 16.61
N LEU A 341 -8.43 -4.06 17.66
CA LEU A 341 -7.94 -4.27 19.03
C LEU A 341 -8.23 -5.70 19.52
N TRP A 342 -9.40 -6.25 19.18
CA TRP A 342 -9.73 -7.64 19.46
C TRP A 342 -8.79 -8.60 18.74
N LEU A 343 -8.51 -8.37 17.45
CA LEU A 343 -7.52 -9.14 16.70
C LEU A 343 -6.13 -9.07 17.37
N LEU A 344 -5.67 -7.88 17.77
CA LEU A 344 -4.38 -7.70 18.45
C LEU A 344 -4.32 -8.45 19.79
N ALA A 345 -5.39 -8.39 20.59
CA ALA A 345 -5.48 -9.11 21.86
C ALA A 345 -5.48 -10.64 21.65
N ALA A 346 -6.24 -11.13 20.67
CA ALA A 346 -6.29 -12.55 20.32
C ALA A 346 -4.94 -13.04 19.78
N LEU A 347 -4.27 -12.23 18.94
CA LEU A 347 -2.95 -12.50 18.39
C LEU A 347 -1.89 -12.57 19.51
N ALA A 348 -1.88 -11.60 20.43
CA ALA A 348 -0.98 -11.62 21.58
C ALA A 348 -1.17 -12.88 22.44
N LYS A 349 -2.42 -13.28 22.71
CA LYS A 349 -2.75 -14.51 23.44
C LYS A 349 -2.28 -15.76 22.69
N ALA A 350 -2.49 -15.82 21.37
CA ALA A 350 -2.07 -16.94 20.53
C ALA A 350 -0.53 -17.06 20.48
N LEU A 351 0.17 -15.94 20.32
CA LEU A 351 1.64 -15.87 20.35
C LEU A 351 2.22 -16.29 21.70
N ALA A 352 1.65 -15.81 22.80
CA ALA A 352 2.08 -16.20 24.15
C ALA A 352 1.91 -17.71 24.41
N LYS A 353 0.88 -18.32 23.81
CA LYS A 353 0.63 -19.76 23.89
C LYS A 353 1.58 -20.55 22.98
N ALA A 354 1.80 -20.10 21.75
CA ALA A 354 2.68 -20.77 20.80
C ALA A 354 4.15 -20.74 21.22
N ARG A 355 4.57 -19.65 21.90
CA ARG A 355 5.97 -19.40 22.29
C ARG A 355 6.97 -19.56 21.15
N ASP A 356 6.54 -19.26 19.93
CA ASP A 356 7.40 -19.32 18.74
C ASP A 356 8.19 -18.01 18.61
N PRO A 357 9.53 -18.02 18.76
CA PRO A 357 10.33 -16.80 18.74
C PRO A 357 10.28 -16.06 17.40
N ALA A 358 10.18 -16.80 16.28
CA ALA A 358 10.14 -16.22 14.95
C ALA A 358 8.82 -15.45 14.75
N ALA A 359 7.68 -16.06 15.09
CA ALA A 359 6.38 -15.41 15.00
C ALA A 359 6.26 -14.22 15.96
N VAL A 360 6.66 -14.39 17.24
CA VAL A 360 6.61 -13.30 18.23
C VAL A 360 7.47 -12.13 17.77
N GLY A 361 8.69 -12.38 17.31
CA GLY A 361 9.60 -11.33 16.87
C GLY A 361 9.12 -10.62 15.61
N ALA A 362 8.70 -11.38 14.58
CA ALA A 362 8.21 -10.82 13.33
C ALA A 362 6.96 -9.95 13.53
N VAL A 363 5.98 -10.44 14.29
CA VAL A 363 4.75 -9.69 14.58
C VAL A 363 5.07 -8.44 15.41
N THR A 364 5.88 -8.58 16.46
CA THR A 364 6.26 -7.43 17.30
C THR A 364 6.99 -6.37 16.48
N ALA A 365 7.90 -6.76 15.60
CA ALA A 365 8.60 -5.82 14.72
C ALA A 365 7.63 -5.07 13.80
N LEU A 366 6.69 -5.79 13.19
CA LEU A 366 5.69 -5.20 12.30
C LEU A 366 4.74 -4.25 13.05
N LEU A 367 4.24 -4.64 14.22
CA LEU A 367 3.31 -3.83 15.01
C LEU A 367 3.96 -2.54 15.52
N ILE A 368 5.22 -2.60 15.96
CA ILE A 368 5.95 -1.41 16.40
C ILE A 368 6.27 -0.50 15.20
N HIS A 369 6.62 -1.06 14.05
CA HIS A 369 6.76 -0.27 12.81
C HIS A 369 5.44 0.42 12.44
N ALA A 370 4.32 -0.28 12.57
CA ALA A 370 2.99 0.17 12.17
C ALA A 370 2.46 1.37 12.99
N LYS A 371 2.97 1.58 14.21
CA LYS A 371 2.67 2.80 15.01
C LYS A 371 3.22 4.09 14.40
N PHE A 372 4.16 3.96 13.48
CA PHE A 372 4.82 5.12 12.88
C PHE A 372 4.74 5.14 11.37
N ASN A 373 4.34 4.07 10.68
CA ASN A 373 4.32 4.05 9.22
C ASN A 373 3.34 2.99 8.70
N ALA A 374 2.85 3.19 7.48
CA ALA A 374 2.22 2.10 6.74
C ALA A 374 3.18 0.90 6.61
N ALA A 375 2.60 -0.29 6.74
CA ALA A 375 3.33 -1.54 6.58
C ALA A 375 2.95 -2.16 5.22
N PRO A 376 3.92 -2.49 4.36
CA PRO A 376 3.65 -2.99 3.01
C PRO A 376 2.99 -4.37 3.04
N PRO A 377 2.14 -4.70 2.05
CA PRO A 377 1.51 -6.02 1.94
C PRO A 377 2.48 -7.21 2.02
N ALA A 378 3.70 -7.07 1.50
CA ALA A 378 4.73 -8.11 1.58
C ALA A 378 5.24 -8.37 3.01
N ALA A 379 5.36 -7.34 3.86
CA ALA A 379 5.72 -7.51 5.27
C ALA A 379 4.57 -8.13 6.06
N TRP A 380 3.32 -7.74 5.76
CA TRP A 380 2.12 -8.36 6.33
C TRP A 380 2.02 -9.84 5.95
N ALA A 381 2.26 -10.18 4.69
CA ALA A 381 2.26 -11.56 4.19
C ALA A 381 3.26 -12.44 4.94
N ALA A 382 4.48 -11.95 5.17
CA ALA A 382 5.49 -12.64 5.96
C ALA A 382 5.01 -12.88 7.40
N ALA A 383 4.51 -11.84 8.08
CA ALA A 383 4.00 -11.98 9.44
C ALA A 383 2.78 -12.91 9.51
N ALA A 384 1.86 -12.85 8.54
CA ALA A 384 0.68 -13.69 8.45
C ALA A 384 1.03 -15.18 8.28
N LEU A 385 1.90 -15.51 7.32
CA LEU A 385 2.32 -16.89 7.07
C LEU A 385 3.10 -17.48 8.23
N VAL A 386 4.05 -16.72 8.80
CA VAL A 386 4.83 -17.17 9.97
C VAL A 386 3.93 -17.35 11.20
N SER A 387 2.99 -16.44 11.44
CA SER A 387 2.04 -16.56 12.55
C SER A 387 1.10 -17.75 12.37
N GLY A 388 0.54 -17.92 11.17
CA GLY A 388 -0.28 -19.08 10.83
C GLY A 388 0.47 -20.39 11.11
N ALA A 389 1.71 -20.49 10.61
CA ALA A 389 2.56 -21.65 10.84
C ALA A 389 2.82 -21.91 12.34
N ALA A 390 3.02 -20.86 13.15
CA ALA A 390 3.22 -20.99 14.59
C ALA A 390 1.96 -21.41 15.37
N PHE A 391 0.75 -21.10 14.86
CA PHE A 391 -0.51 -21.45 15.53
C PHE A 391 -1.09 -22.80 15.10
N SER A 392 -0.45 -23.47 14.16
CA SER A 392 -0.80 -24.83 13.79
C SER A 392 -0.43 -25.78 14.94
N HIS A 393 -1.45 -26.22 15.68
CA HIS A 393 -1.29 -27.13 16.82
C HIS A 393 -1.83 -28.50 16.47
N ASP A 394 -1.18 -29.57 16.93
CA ASP A 394 -1.58 -30.96 16.61
C ASP A 394 -2.98 -31.35 17.13
N ARG A 395 -3.62 -30.50 17.95
CA ARG A 395 -5.00 -30.67 18.44
C ARG A 395 -6.04 -29.83 17.68
N SER A 396 -5.65 -29.10 16.64
CA SER A 396 -6.59 -28.27 15.87
C SER A 396 -7.55 -29.13 15.05
N ARG A 397 -8.83 -28.77 15.04
CA ARG A 397 -9.85 -29.50 14.29
C ARG A 397 -9.72 -29.16 12.80
N PRO A 398 -9.69 -30.16 11.90
CA PRO A 398 -9.80 -29.93 10.46
C PRO A 398 -11.03 -29.08 10.13
N TRP A 399 -10.90 -28.21 9.13
CA TRP A 399 -11.96 -27.34 8.67
C TRP A 399 -12.23 -27.55 7.16
N PRO A 400 -12.88 -28.68 6.77
CA PRO A 400 -13.07 -29.02 5.36
C PRO A 400 -13.82 -27.94 4.57
N ALA A 401 -14.82 -27.30 5.18
CA ALA A 401 -15.58 -26.22 4.56
C ALA A 401 -14.71 -25.01 4.18
N ALA A 402 -13.64 -24.71 4.93
CA ALA A 402 -12.71 -23.64 4.57
C ALA A 402 -11.93 -23.94 3.31
N LYS A 403 -11.72 -25.21 2.95
CA LYS A 403 -11.00 -25.59 1.73
C LYS A 403 -11.64 -24.99 0.49
N ALA A 404 -12.95 -25.21 0.31
CA ALA A 404 -13.70 -24.69 -0.83
C ALA A 404 -13.80 -23.16 -0.76
N ALA A 405 -14.20 -22.61 0.40
CA ALA A 405 -14.37 -21.17 0.57
C ALA A 405 -13.07 -20.39 0.34
N GLY A 406 -11.96 -20.84 0.91
CA GLY A 406 -10.64 -20.22 0.73
C GLY A 406 -10.12 -20.35 -0.71
N THR A 407 -10.40 -21.47 -1.39
CA THR A 407 -10.05 -21.60 -2.82
C THR A 407 -10.83 -20.63 -3.69
N VAL A 408 -12.15 -20.52 -3.49
CA VAL A 408 -13.01 -19.57 -4.21
C VAL A 408 -12.53 -18.14 -3.95
N LEU A 409 -12.31 -17.78 -2.69
CA LEU A 409 -11.80 -16.46 -2.34
C LEU A 409 -10.43 -16.19 -2.96
N ALA A 410 -9.50 -17.16 -2.98
CA ALA A 410 -8.21 -17.01 -3.61
C ALA A 410 -8.30 -16.81 -5.14
N VAL A 411 -9.21 -17.52 -5.82
CA VAL A 411 -9.50 -17.31 -7.24
C VAL A 411 -10.06 -15.91 -7.49
N LEU A 412 -11.01 -15.46 -6.68
CA LEU A 412 -11.59 -14.12 -6.81
C LEU A 412 -10.54 -13.03 -6.57
N CYS A 413 -9.72 -13.16 -5.52
CA CYS A 413 -8.65 -12.22 -5.23
C CYS A 413 -7.61 -12.19 -6.38
N PHE A 414 -7.18 -13.36 -6.88
CA PHE A 414 -6.24 -13.43 -7.98
C PHE A 414 -6.81 -12.83 -9.28
N ALA A 415 -8.07 -13.14 -9.61
CA ALA A 415 -8.74 -12.60 -10.79
C ALA A 415 -8.88 -11.07 -10.73
N ALA A 416 -9.27 -10.53 -9.57
CA ALA A 416 -9.35 -9.08 -9.35
C ALA A 416 -7.96 -8.43 -9.52
N THR A 417 -6.92 -8.97 -8.87
CA THR A 417 -5.56 -8.44 -9.01
C THR A 417 -5.01 -8.56 -10.44
N ALA A 418 -5.30 -9.66 -11.14
CA ALA A 418 -4.88 -9.83 -12.53
C ALA A 418 -5.58 -8.82 -13.46
N TRP A 419 -6.84 -8.49 -13.18
CA TRP A 419 -7.58 -7.46 -13.90
C TRP A 419 -7.00 -6.06 -13.66
N THR A 420 -6.77 -5.65 -12.41
CA THR A 420 -6.17 -4.35 -12.09
C THR A 420 -4.76 -4.22 -12.68
N TRP A 421 -3.96 -5.30 -12.64
CA TRP A 421 -2.63 -5.32 -13.22
C TRP A 421 -2.64 -5.23 -14.75
N ARG A 422 -3.63 -5.85 -15.42
CA ARG A 422 -3.81 -5.70 -16.87
C ARG A 422 -4.14 -4.25 -17.24
N VAL A 423 -4.98 -3.59 -16.47
CA VAL A 423 -5.36 -2.17 -16.67
C VAL A 423 -4.12 -1.27 -16.55
N ASP A 424 -3.29 -1.49 -15.55
CA ASP A 424 -2.03 -0.77 -15.35
C ASP A 424 -1.08 -0.92 -16.55
N ARG A 425 -0.96 -2.13 -17.13
CA ARG A 425 -0.17 -2.34 -18.35
C ARG A 425 -0.73 -1.62 -19.57
N LEU A 426 -2.06 -1.55 -19.71
CA LEU A 426 -2.69 -0.75 -20.75
C LEU A 426 -2.38 0.74 -20.57
N HIS A 427 -2.43 1.24 -19.34
CA HIS A 427 -2.07 2.62 -19.00
C HIS A 427 -0.61 2.93 -19.36
N ARG A 428 0.32 2.04 -19.00
CA ARG A 428 1.74 2.20 -19.36
C ARG A 428 1.96 2.17 -20.86
N ALA A 429 1.35 1.22 -21.56
CA ALA A 429 1.45 1.10 -23.02
C ALA A 429 0.88 2.34 -23.72
N ALA A 430 -0.25 2.88 -23.24
CA ALA A 430 -0.87 4.10 -23.77
C ALA A 430 0.04 5.32 -23.57
N THR A 431 0.60 5.48 -22.37
CA THR A 431 1.53 6.58 -22.05
C THR A 431 2.80 6.50 -22.89
N LEU A 432 3.34 5.30 -23.12
CA LEU A 432 4.53 5.10 -23.96
C LEU A 432 4.25 5.37 -25.45
N ALA A 433 3.08 4.96 -25.95
CA ALA A 433 2.66 5.30 -27.30
C ALA A 433 2.51 6.83 -27.47
N ALA A 434 1.89 7.48 -26.49
CA ALA A 434 1.73 8.93 -26.47
C ALA A 434 3.09 9.66 -26.44
N SER A 435 4.05 9.20 -25.62
CA SER A 435 5.38 9.82 -25.54
C SER A 435 6.19 9.65 -26.83
N LYS A 436 5.91 8.60 -27.62
CA LYS A 436 6.51 8.36 -28.94
C LYS A 436 5.80 9.10 -30.07
N GLY A 437 4.72 9.82 -29.78
CA GLY A 437 3.91 10.52 -30.80
C GLY A 437 2.97 9.61 -31.61
N ASP A 438 2.81 8.34 -31.23
CA ASP A 438 1.88 7.41 -31.88
C ASP A 438 0.45 7.63 -31.34
N ILE A 439 -0.18 8.69 -31.83
CA ILE A 439 -1.50 9.16 -31.38
C ILE A 439 -2.60 8.11 -31.57
N PRO A 440 -2.76 7.45 -32.75
CA PRO A 440 -3.83 6.47 -32.95
C PRO A 440 -3.73 5.30 -31.97
N ARG A 441 -2.51 4.78 -31.76
CA ARG A 441 -2.28 3.68 -30.83
C ARG A 441 -2.52 4.11 -29.38
N ALA A 442 -2.07 5.30 -28.99
CA ALA A 442 -2.30 5.83 -27.66
C ALA A 442 -3.80 5.98 -27.37
N LEU A 443 -4.56 6.54 -28.31
CA LEU A 443 -6.03 6.66 -28.22
C LEU A 443 -6.69 5.30 -28.00
N ALA A 444 -6.37 4.30 -28.83
CA ALA A 444 -6.95 2.96 -28.74
C ALA A 444 -6.63 2.27 -27.40
N LEU A 445 -5.40 2.40 -26.91
CA LEU A 445 -4.97 1.81 -25.64
C LEU A 445 -5.62 2.50 -24.44
N PHE A 446 -5.67 3.83 -24.41
CA PHE A 446 -6.36 4.57 -23.36
C PHE A 446 -7.85 4.27 -23.35
N GLU A 447 -8.51 4.22 -24.52
CA GLU A 447 -9.93 3.91 -24.60
C GLU A 447 -10.23 2.48 -24.12
N THR A 448 -9.41 1.51 -24.51
CA THR A 448 -9.52 0.14 -24.03
C THR A 448 -9.36 0.08 -22.51
N GLY A 449 -8.37 0.79 -21.96
CA GLY A 449 -8.14 0.86 -20.51
C GLY A 449 -9.30 1.53 -19.75
N ALA A 450 -9.78 2.67 -20.23
CA ALA A 450 -10.85 3.44 -19.59
C ALA A 450 -12.21 2.71 -19.60
N ARG A 451 -12.47 1.91 -20.65
CA ARG A 451 -13.63 0.99 -20.70
C ARG A 451 -13.45 -0.21 -19.76
N ALA A 452 -12.24 -0.75 -19.67
CA ALA A 452 -11.95 -1.91 -18.83
C ALA A 452 -11.92 -1.59 -17.33
N ALA A 453 -11.63 -0.34 -16.94
CA ALA A 453 -11.61 0.10 -15.55
C ALA A 453 -12.17 1.52 -15.44
N ALA A 454 -13.50 1.60 -15.28
CA ALA A 454 -14.15 2.90 -15.12
C ALA A 454 -13.82 3.61 -13.80
N TRP A 455 -13.31 2.84 -12.83
CA TRP A 455 -12.88 3.28 -11.51
C TRP A 455 -11.39 3.67 -11.43
N ASP A 456 -10.58 3.52 -12.50
CA ASP A 456 -9.16 3.87 -12.43
C ASP A 456 -8.94 5.36 -12.74
N GLN A 457 -8.93 6.18 -11.69
CA GLN A 457 -8.72 7.62 -11.78
C GLN A 457 -7.38 8.01 -12.47
N PRO A 458 -6.19 7.47 -12.10
CA PRO A 458 -4.92 7.85 -12.72
C PRO A 458 -4.87 7.63 -14.23
N LEU A 459 -5.43 6.51 -14.73
CA LEU A 459 -5.54 6.24 -16.16
C LEU A 459 -6.40 7.28 -16.85
N ARG A 460 -7.54 7.63 -16.25
CA ARG A 460 -8.51 8.58 -16.82
C ARG A 460 -7.96 10.01 -16.84
N GLU A 461 -7.27 10.44 -15.80
CA GLU A 461 -6.54 11.71 -15.78
C GLU A 461 -5.47 11.77 -16.87
N SER A 462 -4.67 10.71 -16.99
CA SER A 462 -3.66 10.61 -18.04
C SER A 462 -4.28 10.66 -19.43
N TYR A 463 -5.44 10.02 -19.60
CA TYR A 463 -6.17 10.02 -20.86
C TYR A 463 -6.72 11.41 -21.20
N ALA A 464 -7.39 12.08 -20.25
CA ALA A 464 -7.89 13.44 -20.44
C ALA A 464 -6.76 14.43 -20.77
N ALA A 465 -5.63 14.34 -20.04
CA ALA A 465 -4.45 15.16 -20.31
C ALA A 465 -3.82 14.85 -21.67
N PHE A 466 -3.83 13.60 -22.12
CA PHE A 466 -3.39 13.22 -23.46
C PHE A 466 -4.31 13.82 -24.53
N LEU A 467 -5.63 13.69 -24.39
CA LEU A 467 -6.61 14.25 -25.33
C LEU A 467 -6.46 15.77 -25.46
N ALA A 468 -6.33 16.48 -24.34
CA ALA A 468 -6.12 17.93 -24.33
C ALA A 468 -4.85 18.34 -25.09
N ARG A 469 -3.74 17.59 -24.95
CA ARG A 469 -2.48 17.84 -25.67
C ARG A 469 -2.52 17.44 -27.15
N ALA A 470 -3.33 16.44 -27.51
CA ALA A 470 -3.48 15.98 -28.88
C ALA A 470 -4.47 16.84 -29.68
N LEU A 471 -5.37 17.57 -29.01
CA LEU A 471 -6.43 18.39 -29.64
C LEU A 471 -5.94 19.34 -30.74
N PRO A 472 -4.81 20.09 -30.58
CA PRO A 472 -4.32 20.98 -31.64
C PRO A 472 -3.90 20.26 -32.93
N ARG A 473 -3.66 18.94 -32.86
CA ARG A 473 -3.23 18.11 -33.99
C ARG A 473 -4.40 17.35 -34.65
N ALA A 474 -5.63 17.55 -34.17
CA ALA A 474 -6.79 16.85 -34.71
C ALA A 474 -7.12 17.36 -36.14
N PRO A 475 -7.32 16.44 -37.12
CA PRO A 475 -7.49 16.77 -38.54
C PRO A 475 -8.65 17.73 -38.88
N GLY A 476 -9.71 17.79 -38.06
CA GLY A 476 -10.84 18.67 -38.33
C GLY A 476 -11.71 19.02 -37.11
N PRO A 477 -12.65 19.97 -37.26
CA PRO A 477 -13.54 20.43 -36.18
C PRO A 477 -14.33 19.29 -35.52
N ALA A 478 -14.89 18.37 -36.30
CA ALA A 478 -15.69 17.25 -35.78
C ALA A 478 -14.88 16.34 -34.84
N GLN A 479 -13.61 16.06 -35.18
CA GLN A 479 -12.74 15.26 -34.34
C GLN A 479 -12.31 16.02 -33.08
N ARG A 480 -12.10 17.34 -33.16
CA ARG A 480 -11.87 18.18 -31.98
C ARG A 480 -13.06 18.12 -31.02
N THR A 481 -14.28 18.30 -31.54
CA THR A 481 -15.51 18.17 -30.75
C THR A 481 -15.61 16.77 -30.12
N ALA A 482 -15.38 15.70 -30.88
CA ALA A 482 -15.43 14.34 -30.35
C ALA A 482 -14.40 14.09 -29.22
N MET A 483 -13.19 14.63 -29.34
CA MET A 483 -12.18 14.54 -28.28
C MET A 483 -12.59 15.32 -27.02
N ILE A 484 -13.21 16.49 -27.19
CA ILE A 484 -13.71 17.30 -26.07
C ILE A 484 -14.87 16.58 -25.35
N GLU A 485 -15.84 16.04 -26.11
CA GLU A 485 -16.93 15.23 -25.55
C GLU A 485 -16.41 14.01 -24.79
N LEU A 486 -15.33 13.41 -25.29
CA LEU A 486 -14.68 12.30 -24.62
C LEU A 486 -14.07 12.73 -23.27
N VAL A 487 -13.39 13.89 -23.19
CA VAL A 487 -12.91 14.43 -21.91
C VAL A 487 -14.08 14.67 -20.95
N ALA A 488 -15.20 15.23 -21.44
CA ALA A 488 -16.40 15.45 -20.61
C ALA A 488 -16.99 14.12 -20.10
N ARG A 489 -17.08 13.10 -20.96
CA ARG A 489 -17.55 11.76 -20.58
C ARG A 489 -16.66 11.13 -19.51
N LEU A 490 -15.34 11.19 -19.69
CA LEU A 490 -14.39 10.73 -18.68
C LEU A 490 -14.58 11.45 -17.35
N GLY A 491 -14.82 12.77 -17.38
CA GLY A 491 -15.08 13.56 -16.17
C GLY A 491 -16.36 13.16 -15.43
N ARG A 492 -17.48 12.96 -16.16
CA ARG A 492 -18.75 12.48 -15.55
C ARG A 492 -18.60 11.12 -14.91
N GLU A 493 -18.00 10.19 -15.64
CA GLU A 493 -17.79 8.83 -15.15
C GLU A 493 -16.82 8.80 -13.96
N THR A 494 -15.72 9.56 -14.00
CA THR A 494 -14.78 9.68 -12.86
C THR A 494 -15.48 10.26 -11.63
N SER A 495 -16.33 11.29 -11.80
CA SER A 495 -17.09 11.89 -10.68
C SER A 495 -18.09 10.89 -10.07
N ALA A 496 -18.65 9.98 -10.88
CA ALA A 496 -19.56 8.95 -10.39
C ALA A 496 -18.82 7.86 -9.58
N TRP A 497 -17.58 7.52 -9.95
CA TRP A 497 -16.77 6.52 -9.25
C TRP A 497 -16.01 7.09 -8.04
N HIS A 498 -15.63 8.37 -8.11
CA HIS A 498 -14.82 9.09 -7.12
C HIS A 498 -15.53 10.38 -6.68
N PRO A 499 -16.67 10.28 -5.98
CA PRO A 499 -17.49 11.44 -5.64
C PRO A 499 -16.82 12.40 -4.65
N ALA A 500 -15.76 11.96 -3.97
CA ALA A 500 -15.00 12.78 -3.03
C ALA A 500 -13.72 13.38 -3.63
N ASP A 501 -13.47 13.17 -4.92
CA ASP A 501 -12.25 13.61 -5.60
C ASP A 501 -12.54 14.70 -6.66
N ALA A 502 -11.68 15.72 -6.72
CA ALA A 502 -11.85 16.87 -7.61
C ALA A 502 -11.48 16.61 -9.08
N SER A 503 -10.87 15.46 -9.42
CA SER A 503 -10.38 15.19 -10.76
C SER A 503 -11.49 15.01 -11.80
N GLY A 504 -12.62 14.41 -11.43
CA GLY A 504 -13.77 14.32 -12.34
C GLY A 504 -14.31 15.71 -12.71
N ALA A 505 -14.47 16.57 -11.70
CA ALA A 505 -14.82 17.98 -11.86
C ALA A 505 -13.78 18.76 -12.69
N GLN A 506 -12.49 18.51 -12.49
CA GLN A 506 -11.42 19.12 -13.29
C GLN A 506 -11.51 18.71 -14.76
N MET A 507 -11.78 17.45 -15.07
CA MET A 507 -11.94 16.99 -16.46
C MET A 507 -13.15 17.66 -17.12
N LEU A 508 -14.27 17.78 -16.41
CA LEU A 508 -15.46 18.49 -16.90
C LEU A 508 -15.19 19.98 -17.18
N ALA A 509 -14.55 20.65 -16.22
CA ALA A 509 -14.09 22.03 -16.38
C ALA A 509 -13.16 22.18 -17.59
N LEU A 510 -12.24 21.22 -17.78
CA LEU A 510 -11.28 21.22 -18.89
C LEU A 510 -11.99 21.05 -20.23
N ALA A 511 -12.98 20.16 -20.31
CA ALA A 511 -13.75 19.95 -21.53
C ALA A 511 -14.46 21.24 -21.97
N GLY A 512 -15.17 21.93 -21.07
CA GLY A 512 -15.82 23.19 -21.42
C GLY A 512 -14.85 24.31 -21.77
N PHE A 513 -13.69 24.38 -21.09
CA PHE A 513 -12.64 25.33 -21.47
C PHE A 513 -12.13 25.06 -22.88
N LEU A 514 -11.85 23.79 -23.23
CA LEU A 514 -11.41 23.41 -24.57
C LEU A 514 -12.49 23.67 -25.63
N ARG A 515 -13.78 23.48 -25.30
CA ARG A 515 -14.91 23.82 -26.19
C ARG A 515 -14.94 25.31 -26.49
N ALA A 516 -14.85 26.16 -25.47
CA ALA A 516 -14.82 27.62 -25.64
C ALA A 516 -13.67 28.08 -26.54
N ARG A 517 -12.50 27.44 -26.44
CA ARG A 517 -11.34 27.70 -27.32
C ARG A 517 -11.57 27.35 -28.79
N THR A 518 -12.56 26.52 -29.11
CA THR A 518 -12.99 26.25 -30.49
C THR A 518 -14.04 27.24 -31.02
N GLY A 519 -14.42 28.24 -30.22
CA GLY A 519 -15.46 29.23 -30.55
C GLY A 519 -16.86 28.84 -30.08
N ASP A 520 -17.03 27.62 -29.57
CA ASP A 520 -18.30 27.14 -29.03
C ASP A 520 -18.37 27.37 -27.51
N ARG A 521 -19.21 28.31 -27.11
CA ARG A 521 -19.42 28.69 -25.71
C ARG A 521 -20.56 27.91 -25.03
N SER A 522 -21.23 27.01 -25.76
CA SER A 522 -22.31 26.19 -25.20
C SER A 522 -21.73 25.18 -24.20
N GLY A 523 -21.97 25.39 -22.90
CA GLY A 523 -21.43 24.56 -21.81
C GLY A 523 -20.39 25.23 -20.91
N LEU A 524 -20.09 26.52 -21.10
CA LEU A 524 -19.26 27.29 -20.15
C LEU A 524 -19.86 27.31 -18.73
N ASP A 525 -21.18 27.39 -18.61
CA ASP A 525 -21.86 27.39 -17.31
C ASP A 525 -21.76 26.02 -16.61
N GLU A 526 -21.92 24.91 -17.33
CA GLU A 526 -21.74 23.56 -16.80
C GLU A 526 -20.29 23.33 -16.36
N ALA A 527 -19.32 23.76 -17.18
CA ALA A 527 -17.91 23.65 -16.86
C ALA A 527 -17.50 24.51 -15.65
N TRP A 528 -18.10 25.68 -15.50
CA TRP A 528 -17.92 26.50 -14.31
C TRP A 528 -18.54 25.88 -13.06
N ALA A 529 -19.75 25.33 -13.16
CA ALA A 529 -20.39 24.62 -12.05
C ALA A 529 -19.54 23.42 -11.62
N ALA A 530 -18.99 22.67 -12.58
CA ALA A 530 -18.04 21.60 -12.31
C ALA A 530 -16.77 22.12 -11.61
N ALA A 531 -16.20 23.24 -12.08
CA ALA A 531 -15.04 23.85 -11.42
C ALA A 531 -15.34 24.24 -9.96
N GLN A 532 -16.48 24.89 -9.71
CA GLN A 532 -16.93 25.27 -8.37
C GLN A 532 -17.11 24.04 -7.46
N GLU A 533 -17.71 22.97 -7.98
CA GLU A 533 -17.85 21.72 -7.24
C GLU A 533 -16.50 21.09 -6.92
N GLY A 534 -15.58 21.04 -7.88
CA GLY A 534 -14.22 20.54 -7.63
C GLY A 534 -13.48 21.37 -6.58
N ARG A 535 -13.66 22.70 -6.56
CA ARG A 535 -13.10 23.58 -5.51
C ARG A 535 -13.74 23.33 -4.15
N ARG A 536 -15.01 22.91 -4.10
CA ARG A 536 -15.69 22.52 -2.86
C ARG A 536 -15.14 21.20 -2.31
N LEU A 537 -14.81 20.24 -3.18
CA LEU A 537 -14.21 18.96 -2.81
C LEU A 537 -12.75 19.13 -2.38
N ASP A 538 -12.01 19.96 -3.12
CA ASP A 538 -10.62 20.30 -2.82
C ASP A 538 -10.31 21.76 -3.21
N HIS A 539 -10.36 22.65 -2.23
CA HIS A 539 -10.14 24.09 -2.43
C HIS A 539 -8.68 24.44 -2.74
N ALA A 540 -7.73 23.52 -2.48
CA ALA A 540 -6.31 23.72 -2.72
C ALA A 540 -5.80 23.00 -3.98
N HIS A 541 -6.71 22.47 -4.82
CA HIS A 541 -6.35 21.81 -6.07
C HIS A 541 -5.86 22.83 -7.12
N LEU A 542 -4.56 23.10 -7.12
CA LEU A 542 -3.94 24.14 -7.95
C LEU A 542 -4.29 24.05 -9.45
N PRO A 543 -4.25 22.89 -10.12
CA PRO A 543 -4.62 22.79 -11.53
C PRO A 543 -6.07 23.25 -11.79
N LEU A 544 -6.99 22.92 -10.88
CA LEU A 544 -8.38 23.32 -10.98
C LEU A 544 -8.57 24.81 -10.72
N LEU A 545 -7.88 25.38 -9.75
CA LEU A 545 -7.95 26.83 -9.48
C LEU A 545 -7.49 27.66 -10.69
N GLN A 546 -6.40 27.23 -11.33
CA GLN A 546 -5.89 27.87 -12.55
C GLN A 546 -6.87 27.74 -13.72
N LEU A 547 -7.48 26.56 -13.86
CA LEU A 547 -8.48 26.29 -14.87
C LEU A 547 -9.76 27.10 -14.65
N GLY A 548 -10.23 27.25 -13.40
CA GLY A 548 -11.35 28.10 -13.06
C GLY A 548 -11.07 29.57 -13.39
N ALA A 549 -9.90 30.10 -13.05
CA ALA A 549 -9.51 31.45 -13.48
C ALA A 549 -9.49 31.62 -15.01
N ALA A 550 -9.15 30.57 -15.77
CA ALA A 550 -9.25 30.60 -17.23
C ALA A 550 -10.72 30.57 -17.71
N LEU A 551 -11.56 29.72 -17.12
CA LEU A 551 -13.00 29.64 -17.44
C LEU A 551 -13.75 30.94 -17.12
N ALA A 552 -13.49 31.57 -15.98
CA ALA A 552 -14.09 32.85 -15.60
C ALA A 552 -13.80 33.94 -16.66
N ARG A 553 -12.57 33.97 -17.21
CA ARG A 553 -12.22 34.87 -18.30
C ARG A 553 -12.98 34.58 -19.59
N GLU A 554 -13.10 33.31 -19.97
CA GLU A 554 -13.90 32.91 -21.14
C GLU A 554 -15.40 33.27 -20.97
N ARG A 555 -15.90 33.30 -19.72
CA ARG A 555 -17.25 33.75 -19.36
C ARG A 555 -17.42 35.27 -19.29
N GLY A 556 -16.34 36.05 -19.33
CA GLY A 556 -16.38 37.50 -19.14
C GLY A 556 -16.56 37.95 -17.68
N ASP A 557 -16.38 37.05 -16.71
CA ASP A 557 -16.43 37.37 -15.27
C ASP A 557 -15.02 37.71 -14.75
N ALA A 558 -14.66 38.99 -14.87
CA ALA A 558 -13.35 39.48 -14.45
C ALA A 558 -13.14 39.36 -12.93
N ALA A 559 -14.19 39.53 -12.12
CA ALA A 559 -14.10 39.45 -10.67
C ALA A 559 -13.78 38.02 -10.22
N ALA A 560 -14.51 37.03 -10.74
CA ALA A 560 -14.23 35.63 -10.44
C ALA A 560 -12.86 35.19 -10.97
N ALA A 561 -12.42 35.69 -12.12
CA ALA A 561 -11.09 35.39 -12.65
C ALA A 561 -9.97 35.86 -11.70
N VAL A 562 -10.10 37.07 -11.14
CA VAL A 562 -9.15 37.62 -10.15
C VAL A 562 -9.19 36.82 -8.86
N GLU A 563 -10.38 36.48 -8.36
CA GLU A 563 -10.55 35.69 -7.13
C GLU A 563 -9.84 34.32 -7.25
N TRP A 564 -10.12 33.57 -8.31
CA TRP A 564 -9.56 32.23 -8.52
C TRP A 564 -8.05 32.24 -8.73
N ALA A 565 -7.54 33.25 -9.47
CA ALA A 565 -6.11 33.42 -9.66
C ALA A 565 -5.41 33.84 -8.35
N GLY A 566 -6.05 34.71 -7.57
CA GLY A 566 -5.60 35.13 -6.25
C GLY A 566 -5.51 33.95 -5.27
N GLU A 567 -6.54 33.09 -5.27
CA GLU A 567 -6.54 31.88 -4.45
C GLU A 567 -5.43 30.90 -4.88
N ALA A 568 -5.24 30.67 -6.19
CA ALA A 568 -4.14 29.85 -6.68
C ALA A 568 -2.76 30.39 -6.25
N ALA A 569 -2.60 31.72 -6.24
CA ALA A 569 -1.38 32.38 -5.77
C ALA A 569 -1.20 32.23 -4.25
N ARG A 570 -2.29 32.40 -3.46
CA ARG A 570 -2.30 32.20 -2.01
C ARG A 570 -1.89 30.78 -1.63
N ILE A 571 -2.49 29.76 -2.25
CA ILE A 571 -2.17 28.36 -2.01
C ILE A 571 -0.71 28.04 -2.38
N ARG A 572 -0.18 28.60 -3.48
CA ARG A 572 1.23 28.48 -3.83
C ARG A 572 2.15 29.10 -2.77
N ALA A 573 1.80 30.28 -2.28
CA ALA A 573 2.57 30.97 -1.24
C ALA A 573 2.60 30.15 0.06
N LEU A 574 1.47 29.56 0.46
CA LEU A 574 1.39 28.65 1.62
C LEU A 574 2.19 27.36 1.40
N SER A 575 2.25 26.86 0.16
CA SER A 575 2.90 25.58 -0.15
C SER A 575 4.42 25.68 -0.37
N THR A 576 5.00 26.87 -0.29
CA THR A 576 6.43 27.09 -0.48
C THR A 576 7.06 27.27 0.91
N PRO A 577 7.84 26.30 1.42
CA PRO A 577 8.42 26.37 2.75
C PRO A 577 9.50 27.45 2.90
#